data_AF-A0A0B1T2W3-F1
#
_entry.id   AF-A0A0B1T2W3-F1
#
_cell.length_a   1.000
_cell.length_b   1.000
_cell.length_c   1.000
_cell.angle_alpha   90.00
_cell.angle_beta   90.00
_cell.angle_gamma   90.00
#
_symmetry.space_group_name_H-M   'P 1'
#
loop_
_entity.id
_entity.type
_entity.pdbx_description
1 polymer ?
#
loop_
_entity_poly.entity_id
_entity_poly.type
_entity_poly.pdbx_seq_one_letter_code
_entity_poly.pdbx_strand_id
1 'polypeptide(L)'
;MTDKIRTRILNIHNELRSLVARGLARNGTQGYAPKASAMYKLKYDCKLEELAMSHAKTCVYGHRPNSERPNIGENIYTLLVPGSDRTMNGEWATVDWFYELKRYGVFADNRFTGALNTRPNTVVGHYTQVFFEQQKLLLKDS
;
A
#
# COMPACT_ATOMS: atom_id res chain seq x y z
N MET A 1 2.08 -0.73 18.66
CA MET A 1 0.93 -0.21 17.90
C MET A 1 -0.29 -0.17 18.82
N THR A 2 -1.32 0.65 18.56
CA THR A 2 -2.60 0.60 19.30
C THR A 2 -3.71 0.11 18.38
N ASP A 3 -4.77 -0.49 18.93
CA ASP A 3 -5.89 -1.02 18.15
C ASP A 3 -6.55 0.06 17.28
N LYS A 4 -6.67 1.28 17.80
CA LYS A 4 -7.15 2.44 17.04
C LYS A 4 -6.36 2.63 15.73
N ILE A 5 -5.03 2.54 15.79
CA ILE A 5 -4.18 2.70 14.60
C ILE A 5 -4.35 1.51 13.66
N ARG A 6 -4.36 0.28 14.19
CA ARG A 6 -4.56 -0.95 13.41
C ARG A 6 -5.86 -0.91 12.61
N THR A 7 -6.96 -0.62 13.29
CA THR A 7 -8.30 -0.51 12.70
C THR A 7 -8.36 0.60 11.66
N ARG A 8 -7.78 1.77 11.95
CA ARG A 8 -7.80 2.90 11.00
C ARG A 8 -7.06 2.56 9.71
N ILE A 9 -5.84 2.02 9.82
CA ILE A 9 -5.03 1.63 8.66
C ILE A 9 -5.77 0.55 7.84
N LEU A 10 -6.28 -0.50 8.50
CA LEU A 10 -7.00 -1.58 7.81
C LEU A 10 -8.25 -1.08 7.08
N ASN A 11 -9.01 -0.18 7.71
CA ASN A 11 -10.23 0.36 7.13
C ASN A 11 -9.93 1.19 5.88
N ILE A 12 -8.98 2.12 5.94
CA ILE A 12 -8.61 2.95 4.78
C ILE A 12 -8.12 2.08 3.63
N HIS A 13 -7.28 1.08 3.89
CA HIS A 13 -6.82 0.16 2.86
C HIS A 13 -8.00 -0.54 2.16
N ASN A 14 -8.96 -1.04 2.92
CA ASN A 14 -10.13 -1.72 2.36
C ASN A 14 -11.11 -0.77 1.66
N GLU A 15 -11.28 0.46 2.14
CA GLU A 15 -12.09 1.50 1.51
C GLU A 15 -11.52 1.88 0.14
N LEU A 16 -10.20 2.09 0.06
CA LEU A 16 -9.49 2.40 -1.18
C LEU A 16 -9.48 1.21 -2.15
N ARG A 17 -9.31 -0.02 -1.66
CA ARG A 17 -9.49 -1.25 -2.49
C ARG A 17 -10.89 -1.35 -3.07
N SER A 18 -11.93 -1.00 -2.29
CA SER A 18 -13.31 -0.94 -2.78
C SER A 18 -13.51 0.14 -3.83
N LEU A 19 -12.85 1.30 -3.70
CA LEU A 19 -12.88 2.37 -4.70
C LEU A 19 -12.27 1.91 -6.04
N VAL A 20 -11.11 1.24 -5.99
CA VAL A 20 -10.46 0.64 -7.18
C VAL A 20 -11.35 -0.43 -7.79
N ALA A 21 -11.84 -1.38 -6.98
CA ALA A 21 -12.65 -2.49 -7.47
C ALA A 21 -13.93 -2.05 -8.18
N ARG A 22 -14.53 -0.94 -7.77
CA ARG A 22 -15.72 -0.36 -8.41
C ARG A 22 -15.40 0.46 -9.67
N GLY A 23 -14.13 0.64 -10.01
CA GLY A 23 -13.68 1.44 -11.15
C GLY A 23 -13.87 2.94 -10.93
N LEU A 24 -13.76 3.40 -9.68
CA LEU A 24 -13.99 4.81 -9.30
C LEU A 24 -12.68 5.53 -8.95
N ALA A 25 -11.56 4.83 -8.92
CA ALA A 25 -10.24 5.40 -8.66
C ALA A 25 -9.64 6.01 -9.93
N ARG A 26 -9.27 7.29 -9.90
CA ARG A 26 -8.65 8.00 -11.03
C ARG A 26 -7.27 7.40 -11.33
N ASN A 27 -7.05 7.03 -12.59
CA ASN A 27 -5.82 6.43 -13.12
C ASN A 27 -5.08 7.43 -14.03
N GLY A 28 -4.32 8.35 -13.43
CA GLY A 28 -3.59 9.39 -14.16
C GLY A 28 -4.43 10.06 -15.26
N THR A 29 -3.85 10.13 -16.45
CA THR A 29 -4.49 10.60 -17.69
C THR A 29 -5.32 9.53 -18.40
N GLN A 30 -5.29 8.27 -17.97
CA GLN A 30 -5.98 7.13 -18.59
C GLN A 30 -7.44 6.97 -18.13
N GLY A 31 -7.96 7.93 -17.36
CA GLY A 31 -9.34 7.89 -16.85
C GLY A 31 -9.41 7.23 -15.49
N TYR A 32 -10.05 6.06 -15.39
CA TYR A 32 -10.25 5.35 -14.12
C TYR A 32 -9.62 3.96 -14.17
N ALA A 33 -9.26 3.42 -13.00
CA ALA A 33 -8.83 2.04 -12.88
C ALA A 33 -9.97 1.10 -13.35
N PRO A 34 -9.65 -0.04 -13.98
CA PRO A 34 -10.67 -1.00 -14.37
C PRO A 34 -11.33 -1.61 -13.13
N LYS A 35 -12.57 -2.08 -13.29
CA LYS A 35 -13.28 -2.83 -12.24
C LYS A 35 -12.55 -4.14 -11.98
N ALA A 36 -12.45 -4.51 -10.70
CA ALA A 36 -11.91 -5.81 -10.30
C ALA A 36 -13.05 -6.82 -10.11
N SER A 37 -12.87 -8.05 -10.56
CA SER A 37 -13.88 -9.11 -10.43
C SER A 37 -13.84 -9.81 -9.08
N ALA A 38 -12.68 -9.84 -8.42
CA ALA A 38 -12.41 -10.60 -7.20
C ALA A 38 -11.39 -9.92 -6.26
N MET A 39 -11.53 -8.60 -6.04
CA MET A 39 -10.68 -7.87 -5.07
C MET A 39 -10.89 -8.37 -3.64
N TYR A 40 -9.87 -9.01 -3.04
CA TYR A 40 -9.99 -9.51 -1.67
C TYR A 40 -10.09 -8.39 -0.63
N LYS A 41 -10.89 -8.61 0.41
CA LYS A 41 -10.86 -7.78 1.61
C LYS A 41 -9.63 -8.16 2.44
N LEU A 42 -8.82 -7.18 2.81
CA LEU A 42 -7.67 -7.37 3.67
C LEU A 42 -8.11 -7.63 5.11
N LYS A 43 -7.33 -8.45 5.81
CA LYS A 43 -7.37 -8.68 7.27
C LYS A 43 -6.09 -8.16 7.92
N TYR A 44 -6.08 -8.01 9.24
CA TYR A 44 -4.92 -7.60 10.05
C TYR A 44 -4.12 -8.80 10.58
N ASP A 45 -2.86 -8.58 11.00
CA ASP A 45 -2.05 -9.54 11.75
C ASP A 45 -0.93 -9.00 12.63
N CYS A 46 -0.76 -9.80 13.68
CA CYS A 46 0.33 -9.79 14.63
C CYS A 46 1.73 -9.74 14.01
N LYS A 47 2.07 -10.80 13.27
CA LYS A 47 3.41 -11.16 12.80
C LYS A 47 3.95 -10.21 11.75
N LEU A 48 3.13 -9.81 10.77
CA LEU A 48 3.58 -8.79 9.83
C LEU A 48 3.64 -7.40 10.52
N GLU A 49 2.82 -7.08 11.53
CA GLU A 49 3.02 -5.87 12.36
C GLU A 49 4.37 -5.94 13.06
N GLU A 50 4.70 -7.08 13.69
CA GLU A 50 5.97 -7.28 14.38
C GLU A 50 7.15 -7.08 13.42
N LEU A 51 7.08 -7.65 12.21
CA LEU A 51 8.08 -7.46 11.17
C LEU A 51 8.20 -5.99 10.76
N ALA A 52 7.08 -5.33 10.45
CA ALA A 52 7.06 -3.91 10.07
C ALA A 52 7.59 -3.01 11.20
N MET A 53 7.21 -3.28 12.44
CA MET A 53 7.65 -2.55 13.62
C MET A 53 9.14 -2.79 13.91
N SER A 54 9.64 -4.02 13.70
CA SER A 54 11.06 -4.34 13.83
C SER A 54 11.90 -3.58 12.80
N HIS A 55 11.36 -3.36 11.60
CA HIS A 55 11.99 -2.52 10.59
C HIS A 55 11.90 -1.03 10.97
N ALA A 56 10.72 -0.52 11.27
CA ALA A 56 10.55 0.90 11.61
C ALA A 56 11.43 1.34 12.80
N LYS A 57 11.68 0.44 13.76
CA LYS A 57 12.57 0.70 14.92
C LYS A 57 14.05 0.89 14.56
N THR A 58 14.51 0.47 13.38
CA THR A 58 15.89 0.72 12.95
C THR A 58 16.11 2.18 12.56
N CYS A 59 15.03 2.94 12.31
CA CYS A 59 15.05 4.32 11.84
C CYS A 59 15.86 4.52 10.54
N VAL A 60 16.01 3.46 9.72
CA VAL A 60 16.65 3.53 8.41
C VAL A 60 15.58 3.65 7.33
N TYR A 61 15.68 4.68 6.50
CA TYR A 61 14.81 4.82 5.33
C TYR A 61 15.37 3.99 4.17
N GLY A 62 14.73 2.85 3.92
CA GLY A 62 15.07 1.92 2.85
C GLY A 62 14.31 0.62 3.04
N HIS A 63 14.24 -0.24 2.02
CA HIS A 63 13.62 -1.55 2.16
C HIS A 63 14.54 -2.53 2.89
N ARG A 64 13.95 -3.46 3.66
CA ARG A 64 14.71 -4.64 4.11
C ARG A 64 15.07 -5.54 2.93
N PRO A 65 16.18 -6.30 2.99
CA PRO A 65 16.49 -7.31 2.00
C PRO A 65 15.36 -8.35 1.88
N ASN A 66 15.07 -8.81 0.66
CA ASN A 66 14.04 -9.83 0.43
C ASN A 66 14.31 -11.13 1.20
N SER A 67 15.57 -11.45 1.51
CA SER A 67 15.96 -12.60 2.34
C SER A 67 15.44 -12.53 3.77
N GLU A 68 15.20 -11.33 4.30
CA GLU A 68 14.65 -11.12 5.65
C GLU A 68 13.11 -11.07 5.66
N ARG A 69 12.49 -10.93 4.48
CA ARG A 69 11.04 -10.84 4.31
C ARG A 69 10.56 -11.67 3.10
N PRO A 70 10.82 -13.00 3.10
CA PRO A 70 10.51 -13.85 1.97
C PRO A 70 9.01 -13.85 1.67
N ASN A 71 8.65 -13.57 0.42
CA ASN A 71 7.27 -13.46 -0.06
C ASN A 71 6.41 -12.39 0.64
N ILE A 72 7.05 -11.41 1.30
CA ILE A 72 6.37 -10.30 1.97
C ILE A 72 6.71 -9.00 1.23
N GLY A 73 5.68 -8.38 0.67
CA GLY A 73 5.75 -7.02 0.13
C GLY A 73 5.90 -6.00 1.25
N GLU A 74 6.54 -4.87 0.95
CA GLU A 74 6.83 -3.82 1.92
C GLU A 74 6.59 -2.46 1.28
N ASN A 75 5.84 -1.61 1.97
CA ASN A 75 5.74 -0.19 1.66
C ASN A 75 6.35 0.60 2.83
N ILE A 76 7.12 1.64 2.52
CA ILE A 76 7.76 2.50 3.51
C ILE A 76 7.30 3.95 3.34
N TYR A 77 7.20 4.66 4.45
CA TYR A 77 6.83 6.07 4.49
C TYR A 77 7.59 6.75 5.63
N THR A 78 8.00 8.00 5.41
CA THR A 78 8.68 8.81 6.43
C THR A 78 8.09 10.20 6.48
N LEU A 79 8.08 10.79 7.66
CA LEU A 79 7.62 12.15 7.92
C LEU A 79 8.56 12.79 8.94
N LEU A 80 9.07 13.98 8.62
CA LEU A 80 9.97 14.74 9.48
C LEU A 80 9.19 15.75 10.33
N VAL A 81 8.21 15.26 11.11
CA VAL A 81 7.40 16.08 12.02
C VAL A 81 7.46 15.47 13.42
N PRO A 82 8.27 16.02 14.34
CA PRO A 82 8.37 15.54 15.71
C PRO A 82 7.02 15.54 16.43
N GLY A 83 6.74 14.46 17.17
CA GLY A 83 5.51 14.35 17.96
C GLY A 83 4.21 14.20 17.15
N SER A 84 4.30 14.00 15.83
CA SER A 84 3.12 13.76 14.98
C SER A 84 2.29 12.56 15.44
N ASP A 85 0.97 12.68 15.29
CA ASP A 85 0.04 11.62 15.67
C ASP A 85 0.24 10.37 14.81
N ARG A 86 0.51 9.24 15.46
CA ARG A 86 0.82 7.98 14.76
C ARG A 86 -0.36 7.42 13.98
N THR A 87 -1.60 7.72 14.39
CA THR A 87 -2.81 7.31 13.67
C THR A 87 -2.89 8.05 12.34
N MET A 88 -2.72 9.37 12.39
CA MET A 88 -2.70 10.26 11.23
C MET A 88 -1.54 9.91 10.29
N ASN A 89 -0.37 9.60 10.81
CA ASN A 89 0.78 9.21 9.99
C ASN A 89 0.51 7.92 9.19
N GLY A 90 -0.14 6.92 9.79
CA GLY A 90 -0.52 5.68 9.09
C GLY A 90 -1.56 5.92 8.00
N GLU A 91 -2.49 6.84 8.24
CA GLU A 91 -3.47 7.28 7.23
C GLU A 91 -2.80 8.02 6.07
N TRP A 92 -1.94 9.00 6.36
CA TRP A 92 -1.20 9.74 5.36
C TRP A 92 -0.33 8.85 4.49
N ALA A 93 0.39 7.90 5.10
CA ALA A 93 1.17 6.90 4.37
C ALA A 93 0.29 6.11 3.40
N THR A 94 -0.85 5.60 3.88
CA THR A 94 -1.79 4.80 3.07
C THR A 94 -2.34 5.60 1.89
N VAL A 95 -2.72 6.85 2.13
CA VAL A 95 -3.26 7.75 1.10
C VAL A 95 -2.18 8.14 0.09
N ASP A 96 -0.96 8.43 0.54
CA ASP A 96 0.16 8.79 -0.33
C ASP A 96 0.53 7.66 -1.30
N TRP A 97 0.66 6.43 -0.78
CA TRP A 97 0.87 5.24 -1.60
C TRP A 97 -0.25 5.02 -2.62
N PHE A 98 -1.51 5.24 -2.23
CA PHE A 98 -2.63 5.15 -3.16
C PHE A 98 -2.61 6.26 -4.23
N TYR A 99 -2.17 7.46 -3.86
CA TYR A 99 -2.17 8.64 -4.72
C TYR A 99 -1.24 8.48 -5.93
N GLU A 100 -0.28 7.55 -5.89
CA GLU A 100 0.54 7.16 -7.03
C GLU A 100 -0.30 6.81 -8.27
N LEU A 101 -1.43 6.13 -8.10
CA LEU A 101 -2.33 5.81 -9.21
C LEU A 101 -2.88 7.09 -9.86
N LYS A 102 -3.33 8.05 -9.05
CA LYS A 102 -3.86 9.31 -9.58
C LYS A 102 -2.75 10.16 -10.20
N ARG A 103 -1.55 10.14 -9.64
CA ARG A 103 -0.42 10.99 -10.04
C ARG A 103 0.28 10.48 -11.30
N TYR A 104 0.58 9.19 -11.37
CA TYR A 104 1.41 8.59 -12.43
C TYR A 104 0.65 7.62 -13.33
N GLY A 105 -0.44 7.05 -12.82
CA GLY A 105 -1.24 6.05 -13.51
C GLY A 105 -0.53 4.73 -13.76
N VAL A 106 -1.32 3.72 -14.13
CA VAL A 106 -0.88 2.41 -14.62
C VAL A 106 -1.49 2.16 -16.01
N PHE A 107 -0.93 1.23 -16.78
CA PHE A 107 -1.45 0.89 -18.10
C PHE A 107 -2.88 0.33 -18.03
N ALA A 108 -3.67 0.58 -19.08
CA ALA A 108 -5.08 0.20 -19.16
C ALA A 108 -5.32 -1.32 -19.06
N ASP A 109 -4.34 -2.14 -19.44
CA ASP A 109 -4.38 -3.60 -19.28
C ASP A 109 -4.17 -4.06 -17.83
N ASN A 110 -3.87 -3.13 -16.91
CA ASN A 110 -3.66 -3.34 -15.48
C ASN A 110 -2.60 -4.40 -15.16
N ARG A 111 -1.62 -4.58 -16.04
CA ARG A 111 -0.51 -5.52 -15.86
C ARG A 111 0.71 -4.81 -15.27
N PHE A 112 1.23 -5.35 -14.17
CA PHE A 112 2.52 -4.92 -13.65
C PHE A 112 3.64 -5.49 -14.52
N THR A 113 4.24 -4.65 -15.36
CA THR A 113 5.31 -5.03 -16.29
C THR A 113 6.61 -4.32 -15.94
N GLY A 114 7.74 -4.85 -16.43
CA GLY A 114 9.02 -4.14 -16.33
C GLY A 114 8.95 -2.73 -16.91
N ALA A 115 8.26 -2.56 -18.05
CA ALA A 115 8.02 -1.27 -18.66
C ALA A 115 7.24 -0.30 -17.76
N LEU A 116 6.24 -0.78 -17.00
CA LEU A 116 5.52 0.05 -16.04
C LEU A 116 6.45 0.51 -14.89
N ASN A 117 7.28 -0.41 -14.40
CA ASN A 117 8.16 -0.22 -13.26
C ASN A 117 9.36 0.70 -13.56
N THR A 118 9.82 0.75 -14.82
CA THR A 118 10.99 1.54 -15.23
C THR A 118 10.63 2.88 -15.87
N ARG A 119 9.36 3.30 -15.83
CA ARG A 119 8.95 4.61 -16.38
C ARG A 119 9.66 5.76 -15.66
N PRO A 120 10.27 6.70 -16.41
CA PRO A 120 11.05 7.78 -15.82
C PRO A 120 10.16 8.70 -14.97
N ASN A 121 10.68 9.14 -13.83
CA ASN A 121 10.03 10.08 -12.91
C ASN A 121 8.65 9.61 -12.39
N THR A 122 8.44 8.30 -12.27
CA THR A 122 7.21 7.73 -11.70
C THR A 122 7.52 6.73 -10.60
N VAL A 123 6.60 6.61 -9.63
CA VAL A 123 6.61 5.55 -8.63
C VAL A 123 5.19 5.03 -8.53
N VAL A 124 4.99 3.74 -8.79
CA VAL A 124 3.68 3.06 -8.67
C VAL A 124 3.77 1.76 -7.86
N GLY A 125 4.96 1.47 -7.30
CA GLY A 125 5.23 0.24 -6.56
C GLY A 125 4.38 0.13 -5.30
N HIS A 126 4.18 1.24 -4.57
CA HIS A 126 3.39 1.22 -3.35
C HIS A 126 1.91 0.97 -3.64
N TYR A 127 1.36 1.65 -4.65
CA TYR A 127 -0.01 1.41 -5.11
C TYR A 127 -0.20 -0.04 -5.57
N THR A 128 0.67 -0.52 -6.46
CA THR A 128 0.53 -1.85 -7.06
C THR A 128 0.72 -2.97 -6.04
N GLN A 129 1.48 -2.78 -4.96
CA GLN A 129 1.60 -3.78 -3.90
C GLN A 129 0.30 -3.96 -3.10
N VAL A 130 -0.38 -2.85 -2.79
CA VAL A 130 -1.51 -2.85 -1.84
C VAL A 130 -2.86 -3.03 -2.52
N PHE A 131 -3.01 -2.50 -3.74
CA PHE A 131 -4.30 -2.43 -4.43
C PHE A 131 -4.41 -3.43 -5.58
N PHE A 132 -3.53 -4.45 -5.60
CA PHE A 132 -3.63 -5.58 -6.51
C PHE A 132 -4.63 -6.63 -6.00
N GLU A 133 -5.33 -7.27 -6.94
CA GLU A 133 -6.47 -8.13 -6.68
C GLU A 133 -6.15 -9.29 -5.74
N GLN A 134 -5.00 -9.94 -5.95
CA GLN A 134 -4.61 -11.17 -5.25
C GLN A 134 -4.07 -10.96 -3.82
N GLN A 135 -3.84 -9.71 -3.39
CA GLN A 135 -3.38 -9.42 -2.04
C GLN A 135 -4.51 -9.68 -1.04
N LYS A 136 -4.29 -10.62 -0.11
CA LYS A 136 -5.32 -11.08 0.86
C LYS A 136 -5.13 -10.51 2.26
N LEU A 137 -3.90 -10.12 2.58
CA LEU A 137 -3.45 -9.92 3.95
C LEU A 137 -2.81 -8.55 4.02
N LEU A 138 -3.31 -7.75 4.96
CA LEU A 138 -2.63 -6.56 5.41
C LEU A 138 -2.18 -6.91 6.81
N LEU A 139 -1.12 -7.70 6.89
CA LEU A 139 -0.83 -8.43 8.11
C LEU A 139 -1.91 -9.59 8.23
N LYS A 140 -1.56 -10.91 8.28
CA LYS A 140 -2.44 -12.14 8.51
C LYS A 140 -2.54 -12.87 9.91
N ASP A 141 -3.66 -12.80 10.65
CA ASP A 141 -3.85 -13.55 11.93
C ASP A 141 -3.83 -15.11 11.84
N SER A 142 -3.59 -15.76 12.99
CA SER A 142 -3.83 -17.20 13.26
C SER A 142 -5.18 -17.41 13.93
#